data_AF-A0A936PID3-F1
#
_entry.id   AF-A0A936PID3-F1
#
_cell.length_a   1.000
_cell.length_b   1.000
_cell.length_c   1.000
_cell.angle_alpha   90.00
_cell.angle_beta   90.00
_cell.angle_gamma   90.00
#
_symmetry.space_group_name_H-M   'P 1'
#
loop_
_entity.id
_entity.type
_entity.pdbx_description
1 polymer ?
#
loop_
_entity_poly.entity_id
_entity_poly.type
_entity_poly.pdbx_seq_one_letter_code
_entity_poly.pdbx_strand_id
1 'polypeptide(L)'
;MAKWRHLFRVQYQQGIYYQRAISTGIPIDFIKVLHVICQAGMVFVPFCLHHFIKPPDMQDEKRRLTFSVAVFAIIVAIMWVIKLTEMMAGISFSRLGLLPLKAAGLPGILFSPLLHADLAHLSANSAPLFVLGTALMYYYRKDAFRIFFYSWLLTGLWVWLFARGDHYHIGASGLVYALAAFHFVSGIIRREARLMAFSLLVIFLYGSMVWGIFPDFFPERNISWESHLTGILAGVILAYAYRKSGPQKKVYEWPEDDAEEDEDSDTNPYWAQEDKTTVPFGSTSNSTGEESQTGDVPAGKS
;
A
#
# COMPACT_ATOMS: atom_id res chain seq x y z
N MET A 1 -26.01 19.28 1.55
CA MET A 1 -25.12 18.09 1.56
C MET A 1 -24.49 17.73 0.21
N ALA A 2 -25.16 17.93 -0.94
CA ALA A 2 -24.60 17.58 -2.27
C ALA A 2 -23.36 18.41 -2.68
N LYS A 3 -23.35 19.71 -2.39
CA LYS A 3 -22.23 20.63 -2.71
C LYS A 3 -20.92 20.26 -1.99
N TRP A 4 -21.04 19.80 -0.74
CA TRP A 4 -19.91 19.32 0.08
C TRP A 4 -19.36 17.99 -0.39
N ARG A 5 -20.20 17.06 -0.88
CA ARG A 5 -19.74 15.81 -1.49
C ARG A 5 -18.96 16.03 -2.79
N HIS A 6 -19.35 17.03 -3.59
CA HIS A 6 -18.62 17.41 -4.80
C HIS A 6 -17.27 18.05 -4.47
N LEU A 7 -17.23 18.97 -3.49
CA LEU A 7 -15.97 19.59 -3.03
C LEU A 7 -15.00 18.55 -2.42
N PHE A 8 -15.50 17.61 -1.61
CA PHE A 8 -14.68 16.51 -1.09
C PHE A 8 -14.16 15.58 -2.19
N ARG A 9 -14.97 15.29 -3.21
CA ARG A 9 -14.57 14.46 -4.34
C ARG A 9 -13.49 15.13 -5.18
N VAL A 10 -13.61 16.44 -5.40
CA VAL A 10 -12.61 17.25 -6.11
C VAL A 10 -11.32 17.34 -5.30
N GLN A 11 -11.37 17.65 -4.00
CA GLN A 11 -10.18 17.71 -3.14
C GLN A 11 -9.49 16.34 -3.00
N TYR A 12 -10.24 15.25 -2.92
CA TYR A 12 -9.68 13.90 -2.85
C TYR A 12 -8.95 13.50 -4.13
N GLN A 13 -9.50 13.86 -5.31
CA GLN A 13 -8.83 13.62 -6.58
C GLN A 13 -7.61 14.54 -6.80
N GLN A 14 -7.69 15.79 -6.34
CA GLN A 14 -6.56 16.73 -6.34
C GLN A 14 -5.39 16.21 -5.49
N GLY A 15 -5.67 15.63 -4.32
CA GLY A 15 -4.65 15.07 -3.43
C GLY A 15 -3.93 13.85 -4.01
N ILE A 16 -4.63 13.00 -4.77
CA ILE A 16 -4.05 11.84 -5.46
C ILE A 16 -3.16 12.29 -6.64
N TYR A 17 -3.59 13.32 -7.38
CA TYR A 17 -2.78 13.90 -8.47
C TYR A 17 -1.49 14.54 -7.95
N TYR A 18 -1.57 15.31 -6.85
CA TYR A 18 -0.42 15.96 -6.23
C TYR A 18 0.61 14.95 -5.69
N GLN A 19 0.15 13.90 -5.01
CA GLN A 19 1.01 12.83 -4.50
C GLN A 19 1.74 12.08 -5.62
N ARG A 20 1.15 11.98 -6.81
CA ARG A 20 1.74 11.27 -7.96
C ARG A 20 2.72 12.14 -8.73
N ALA A 21 2.48 13.45 -8.85
CA ALA A 21 3.37 14.38 -9.54
C ALA A 21 4.70 14.65 -8.77
N ILE A 22 4.68 14.56 -7.43
CA ILE A 22 5.91 14.61 -6.62
C ILE A 22 6.78 13.36 -6.83
N SER A 23 6.18 12.22 -7.21
CA SER A 23 6.92 10.97 -7.45
C SER A 23 7.56 10.87 -8.84
N THR A 24 7.27 11.80 -9.75
CA THR A 24 7.77 11.83 -11.14
C THR A 24 8.89 12.85 -11.38
N GLY A 25 9.37 13.54 -10.33
CA GLY A 25 10.52 14.47 -10.43
C GLY A 25 10.24 15.78 -11.17
N ILE A 26 8.98 16.11 -11.45
CA ILE A 26 8.58 17.33 -12.15
C ILE A 26 8.65 18.52 -11.17
N PRO A 27 9.27 19.65 -11.54
CA PRO A 27 9.33 20.84 -10.69
C PRO A 27 7.93 21.31 -10.28
N ILE A 28 7.75 21.60 -8.99
CA ILE A 28 6.45 22.03 -8.41
C ILE A 28 5.86 23.23 -9.14
N ASP A 29 6.70 24.13 -9.65
CA ASP A 29 6.23 25.32 -10.36
C ASP A 29 5.68 25.00 -11.75
N PHE A 30 6.13 23.91 -12.39
CA PHE A 30 5.57 23.42 -13.65
C PHE A 30 4.16 22.81 -13.44
N ILE A 31 3.95 22.14 -12.31
CA ILE A 31 2.63 21.59 -11.92
C ILE A 31 1.63 22.71 -11.64
N LYS A 32 2.07 23.80 -11.01
CA LYS A 32 1.22 24.99 -10.78
C LYS A 32 0.83 25.65 -12.11
N VAL A 33 1.75 25.74 -13.07
CA VAL A 33 1.46 26.28 -14.42
C VAL A 33 0.47 25.38 -15.17
N LEU A 34 0.65 24.05 -15.14
CA LEU A 34 -0.31 23.12 -15.74
C LEU A 34 -1.69 23.20 -15.09
N HIS A 35 -1.76 23.43 -13.78
CA HIS A 35 -3.00 23.61 -13.05
C HIS A 35 -3.74 24.88 -13.46
N VAL A 36 -3.02 25.99 -13.66
CA VAL A 36 -3.58 27.27 -14.12
C VAL A 36 -4.07 27.16 -15.57
N ILE A 37 -3.31 26.49 -16.44
CA ILE A 37 -3.69 26.24 -17.85
C ILE A 37 -4.91 25.31 -17.93
N CYS A 38 -5.00 24.31 -17.06
CA CYS A 38 -6.15 23.40 -16.98
C CYS A 38 -7.40 24.09 -16.41
N GLN A 39 -7.26 25.04 -15.48
CA GLN A 39 -8.38 25.87 -15.01
C GLN A 39 -8.82 26.93 -16.03
N ALA A 40 -7.92 27.37 -16.92
CA ALA A 40 -8.21 28.30 -18.01
C ALA A 40 -8.91 27.65 -19.23
N GLY A 41 -9.19 26.34 -19.18
CA GLY A 41 -10.03 25.65 -20.17
C GLY A 41 -9.36 25.36 -21.53
N MET A 42 -8.04 25.51 -21.66
CA MET A 42 -7.36 25.40 -22.97
C MET A 42 -6.82 24.00 -23.33
N VAL A 43 -6.97 22.99 -22.47
CA VAL A 43 -6.61 21.60 -22.81
C VAL A 43 -7.63 20.63 -22.21
N PHE A 44 -8.47 20.05 -23.06
CA PHE A 44 -9.44 19.02 -22.69
C PHE A 44 -8.73 17.65 -22.63
N VAL A 45 -7.88 17.43 -21.62
CA VAL A 45 -7.39 16.08 -21.29
C VAL A 45 -8.16 15.50 -20.09
N PRO A 46 -9.48 15.25 -20.22
CA PRO A 46 -10.06 14.22 -19.39
C PRO A 46 -11.02 13.34 -20.21
N PHE A 47 -10.50 12.54 -21.14
CA PHE A 47 -11.33 11.46 -21.68
C PHE A 47 -10.59 10.13 -21.92
N CYS A 48 -9.33 10.14 -22.34
CA CYS A 48 -8.64 8.88 -22.68
C CYS A 48 -8.14 8.05 -21.49
N LEU A 49 -7.97 8.60 -20.28
CA LEU A 49 -7.50 7.82 -19.13
C LEU A 49 -8.62 7.14 -18.31
N HIS A 50 -9.88 7.53 -18.50
CA HIS A 50 -11.00 6.96 -17.74
C HIS A 50 -11.44 5.60 -18.30
N HIS A 51 -11.15 5.31 -19.57
CA HIS A 51 -11.66 4.11 -20.26
C HIS A 51 -10.88 2.84 -19.93
N PHE A 52 -9.63 2.92 -19.45
CA PHE A 52 -8.76 1.75 -19.33
C PHE A 52 -8.58 1.18 -17.91
N ILE A 53 -9.15 1.82 -16.89
CA ILE A 53 -9.05 1.30 -15.51
C ILE A 53 -10.38 1.47 -14.79
N LYS A 54 -11.27 0.48 -14.90
CA LYS A 54 -12.42 0.38 -13.99
C LYS A 54 -11.90 0.38 -12.55
N PRO A 55 -12.30 1.32 -11.69
CA PRO A 55 -11.96 1.24 -10.28
C PRO A 55 -12.49 -0.09 -9.72
N PRO A 56 -11.77 -0.73 -8.77
CA PRO A 56 -12.26 -1.96 -8.16
C PRO A 56 -13.68 -1.72 -7.63
N ASP A 57 -14.56 -2.69 -7.82
CA ASP A 57 -15.94 -2.56 -7.35
C ASP A 57 -15.95 -2.32 -5.84
N MET A 58 -16.59 -1.23 -5.43
CA MET A 58 -16.65 -0.81 -4.03
C MET A 58 -17.32 -1.87 -3.15
N GLN A 59 -18.23 -2.67 -3.70
CA GLN A 59 -18.87 -3.77 -2.97
C GLN A 59 -17.90 -4.93 -2.74
N ASP A 60 -17.09 -5.27 -3.75
CA ASP A 60 -16.06 -6.30 -3.62
C ASP A 60 -14.99 -5.95 -2.58
N GLU A 61 -14.53 -4.69 -2.54
CA GLU A 61 -13.56 -4.24 -1.53
C GLU A 61 -14.15 -4.29 -0.11
N LYS A 62 -15.40 -3.87 0.07
CA LYS A 62 -16.10 -4.00 1.37
C LYS A 62 -16.23 -5.45 1.79
N ARG A 63 -16.68 -6.32 0.89
CA ARG A 63 -16.84 -7.75 1.16
C ARG A 63 -15.51 -8.40 1.55
N ARG A 64 -14.42 -8.03 0.86
CA ARG A 64 -13.06 -8.49 1.15
C ARG A 64 -12.60 -8.06 2.54
N LEU A 65 -12.79 -6.79 2.89
CA LEU A 65 -12.42 -6.28 4.20
C LEU A 65 -13.26 -6.94 5.31
N THR A 66 -14.59 -7.00 5.15
CA THR A 66 -15.50 -7.61 6.12
C THR A 66 -15.14 -9.08 6.37
N PHE A 67 -14.86 -9.86 5.32
CA PHE A 67 -14.41 -11.24 5.48
C PHE A 67 -13.09 -11.33 6.26
N SER A 68 -12.12 -10.48 5.92
CA SER A 68 -10.80 -10.47 6.57
C SER A 68 -10.88 -10.10 8.05
N VAL A 69 -11.73 -9.13 8.39
CA VAL A 69 -12.02 -8.72 9.77
C VAL A 69 -12.76 -9.83 10.52
N ALA A 70 -13.80 -10.40 9.92
CA ALA A 70 -14.61 -11.44 10.56
C ALA A 70 -13.79 -12.66 10.96
N VAL A 71 -12.91 -13.15 10.08
CA VAL A 71 -12.07 -14.33 10.36
C VAL A 71 -11.19 -14.10 11.59
N PHE A 72 -10.47 -12.97 11.66
CA PHE A 72 -9.57 -12.71 12.78
C PHE A 72 -10.29 -12.24 14.05
N ALA A 73 -11.44 -11.58 13.93
CA ALA A 73 -12.32 -11.31 15.07
C ALA A 73 -12.79 -12.62 15.72
N ILE A 74 -13.15 -13.64 14.93
CA ILE A 74 -13.54 -14.96 15.43
C ILE A 74 -12.36 -15.65 16.13
N ILE A 75 -11.16 -15.65 15.55
CA ILE A 75 -9.97 -16.26 16.18
C ILE A 75 -9.68 -15.61 17.54
N VAL A 76 -9.68 -14.27 17.59
CA VAL A 76 -9.48 -13.54 18.85
C VAL A 76 -10.61 -13.84 19.83
N ALA A 77 -11.87 -13.85 19.39
CA ALA A 77 -13.00 -14.19 20.25
C ALA A 77 -12.86 -15.60 20.86
N ILE A 78 -12.39 -16.59 20.08
CA ILE A 78 -12.12 -17.94 20.59
C ILE A 78 -11.08 -17.89 21.72
N MET A 79 -9.98 -17.16 21.54
CA MET A 79 -8.95 -17.01 22.59
C MET A 79 -9.53 -16.41 23.88
N TRP A 80 -10.39 -15.41 23.76
CA TRP A 80 -11.08 -14.79 24.89
C TRP A 80 -12.07 -15.75 25.57
N VAL A 81 -12.87 -16.48 24.81
CA VAL A 81 -13.79 -17.49 25.35
C VAL A 81 -13.03 -18.57 26.12
N ILE A 82 -11.90 -19.04 25.61
CA ILE A 82 -11.05 -20.01 26.30
C ILE A 82 -10.55 -19.44 27.63
N LYS A 83 -10.02 -18.22 27.64
CA LYS A 83 -9.49 -17.61 28.87
C LYS A 83 -10.56 -17.31 29.90
N LEU A 84 -11.73 -16.82 29.46
CA LEU A 84 -12.87 -16.59 30.35
C LEU A 84 -13.36 -17.91 30.95
N THR A 85 -13.35 -18.99 30.17
CA THR A 85 -13.71 -20.34 30.67
C THR A 85 -12.73 -20.82 31.75
N GLU A 86 -11.42 -20.65 31.55
CA GLU A 86 -10.41 -20.96 32.59
C GLU A 86 -10.69 -20.20 33.89
N MET A 87 -10.99 -18.90 33.79
CA MET A 87 -11.25 -18.05 34.93
C MET A 87 -12.54 -18.42 35.66
N MET A 88 -13.62 -18.68 34.93
CA MET A 88 -14.91 -19.05 35.52
C MET A 88 -14.90 -20.43 36.18
N ALA A 89 -14.18 -21.39 35.59
CA ALA A 89 -14.08 -22.74 36.13
C ALA A 89 -12.96 -22.90 37.17
N GLY A 90 -12.09 -21.91 37.36
CA GLY A 90 -10.94 -21.99 38.27
C GLY A 90 -9.91 -23.05 37.85
N ILE A 91 -9.83 -23.36 36.56
CA ILE A 91 -8.93 -24.36 35.98
C ILE A 91 -7.85 -23.70 35.13
N SER A 92 -6.73 -24.41 34.92
CA SER A 92 -5.68 -23.99 34.01
C SER A 92 -5.49 -25.02 32.89
N PHE A 93 -5.61 -24.56 31.65
CA PHE A 93 -5.29 -25.32 30.46
C PHE A 93 -3.81 -25.22 30.08
N SER A 94 -2.96 -24.58 30.91
CA SER A 94 -1.53 -24.39 30.60
C SER A 94 -0.79 -25.70 30.31
N ARG A 95 -1.27 -26.83 30.84
CA ARG A 95 -0.72 -28.18 30.56
C ARG A 95 -0.94 -28.66 29.11
N LEU A 96 -1.89 -28.07 28.39
CA LEU A 96 -2.08 -28.25 26.95
C LEU A 96 -1.16 -27.32 26.13
N GLY A 97 -0.34 -26.50 26.80
CA GLY A 97 0.69 -25.71 26.18
C GLY A 97 1.80 -26.56 25.57
N LEU A 98 2.74 -25.88 24.92
CA LEU A 98 3.83 -26.54 24.22
C LEU A 98 4.99 -26.79 25.17
N LEU A 99 5.25 -28.07 25.43
CA LEU A 99 6.40 -28.52 26.23
C LEU A 99 7.53 -28.96 25.29
N PRO A 100 8.70 -28.29 25.29
CA PRO A 100 9.77 -28.61 24.35
C PRO A 100 10.30 -30.03 24.52
N LEU A 101 10.70 -30.65 23.40
CA LEU A 101 11.41 -31.94 23.33
C LEU A 101 10.70 -33.15 23.98
N LYS A 102 9.43 -32.99 24.42
CA LYS A 102 8.64 -34.04 25.06
C LYS A 102 7.41 -34.37 24.22
N ALA A 103 7.13 -35.67 24.05
CA ALA A 103 5.97 -36.13 23.28
C ALA A 103 4.64 -35.60 23.86
N ALA A 104 4.54 -35.48 25.19
CA ALA A 104 3.39 -34.90 25.87
C ALA A 104 3.14 -33.41 25.51
N GLY A 105 4.14 -32.71 24.98
CA GLY A 105 4.03 -31.32 24.54
C GLY A 105 3.57 -31.13 23.09
N LEU A 106 3.49 -32.19 22.28
CA LEU A 106 3.09 -32.11 20.87
C LEU A 106 1.69 -31.50 20.66
N PRO A 107 0.66 -31.79 21.49
CA PRO A 107 -0.63 -31.11 21.37
C PRO A 107 -0.50 -29.58 21.43
N GLY A 108 0.51 -29.08 22.17
CA GLY A 108 0.80 -27.66 22.29
C GLY A 108 1.18 -26.98 20.98
N ILE A 109 1.63 -27.71 19.95
CA ILE A 109 1.83 -27.13 18.60
C ILE A 109 0.52 -26.55 18.06
N LEU A 110 -0.60 -27.21 18.36
CA LEU A 110 -1.93 -26.78 17.94
C LEU A 110 -2.56 -25.82 18.95
N PHE A 111 -2.46 -26.12 20.25
CA PHE A 111 -3.24 -25.41 21.26
C PHE A 111 -2.53 -24.21 21.88
N SER A 112 -1.19 -24.18 21.94
CA SER A 112 -0.46 -23.12 22.64
C SER A 112 -0.80 -21.70 22.19
N PRO A 113 -1.04 -21.39 20.89
CA PRO A 113 -1.39 -20.03 20.49
C PRO A 113 -2.76 -19.56 21.01
N LEU A 114 -3.63 -20.49 21.43
CA LEU A 114 -4.96 -20.18 21.96
C LEU A 114 -4.95 -19.95 23.48
N LEU A 115 -3.91 -20.43 24.17
CA LEU A 115 -3.80 -20.43 25.62
C LEU A 115 -2.98 -19.24 26.11
N HIS A 116 -3.39 -18.58 27.20
CA HIS A 116 -2.68 -17.41 27.73
C HIS A 116 -2.63 -17.45 29.26
N ALA A 117 -1.50 -17.03 29.83
CA ALA A 117 -1.27 -17.06 31.28
C ALA A 117 -2.27 -16.19 32.05
N ASP A 118 -2.54 -14.99 31.56
CA ASP A 118 -3.38 -13.97 32.20
C ASP A 118 -4.03 -13.05 31.15
N LEU A 119 -4.89 -12.12 31.61
CA LEU A 119 -5.60 -11.18 30.75
C LEU A 119 -4.68 -10.13 30.10
N ALA A 120 -3.58 -9.76 30.76
CA ALA A 120 -2.61 -8.82 30.18
C ALA A 120 -1.84 -9.49 29.03
N HIS A 121 -1.45 -10.76 29.20
CA HIS A 121 -0.83 -11.55 28.15
C HIS A 121 -1.79 -11.77 26.96
N LEU A 122 -3.06 -12.09 27.21
CA LEU A 122 -4.07 -12.24 26.15
C LEU A 122 -4.33 -10.92 25.39
N SER A 123 -4.52 -9.82 26.12
CA SER A 123 -4.80 -8.52 25.50
C SER A 123 -3.63 -8.01 24.68
N ALA A 124 -2.40 -8.21 25.14
CA ALA A 124 -1.18 -7.84 24.42
C ALA A 124 -1.03 -8.57 23.07
N ASN A 125 -1.56 -9.79 22.94
CA ASN A 125 -1.53 -10.56 21.69
C ASN A 125 -2.75 -10.31 20.79
N SER A 126 -3.90 -10.00 21.37
CA SER A 126 -5.18 -9.89 20.65
C SER A 126 -5.12 -8.84 19.54
N ALA A 127 -4.66 -7.63 19.87
CA ALA A 127 -4.65 -6.51 18.95
C ALA A 127 -3.64 -6.67 17.78
N PRO A 128 -2.36 -7.02 18.00
CA PRO A 128 -1.44 -7.23 16.89
C PRO A 128 -1.81 -8.46 16.04
N LEU A 129 -2.31 -9.56 16.65
CA LEU A 129 -2.80 -10.71 15.88
C LEU A 129 -3.98 -10.33 14.99
N PHE A 130 -4.94 -9.58 15.53
CA PHE A 130 -6.09 -9.09 14.77
C PHE A 130 -5.64 -8.25 13.57
N VAL A 131 -4.80 -7.24 13.80
CA VAL A 131 -4.37 -6.29 12.78
C VAL A 131 -3.52 -6.98 11.69
N LEU A 132 -2.50 -7.74 12.07
CA LEU A 132 -1.62 -8.44 11.13
C LEU A 132 -2.36 -9.56 10.39
N GLY A 133 -3.24 -10.25 11.09
CA GLY A 133 -4.06 -11.30 10.52
C GLY A 133 -5.06 -10.79 9.49
N THR A 134 -5.80 -9.74 9.82
CA THR A 134 -6.70 -9.07 8.87
C THR A 134 -5.92 -8.57 7.66
N ALA A 135 -4.72 -8.00 7.84
CA ALA A 135 -3.87 -7.61 6.73
C ALA A 135 -3.44 -8.81 5.87
N LEU A 136 -3.07 -9.94 6.47
CA LEU A 136 -2.73 -11.16 5.74
C LEU A 136 -3.90 -11.59 4.85
N MET A 137 -5.09 -11.71 5.42
CA MET A 137 -6.28 -12.16 4.70
C MET A 137 -6.70 -11.17 3.61
N TYR A 138 -6.54 -9.87 3.89
CA TYR A 138 -6.82 -8.82 2.93
C TYR A 138 -5.83 -8.91 1.76
N TYR A 139 -4.52 -8.82 1.99
CA TYR A 139 -3.50 -8.70 0.92
C TYR A 139 -3.17 -10.02 0.20
N TYR A 140 -3.25 -11.18 0.86
CA TYR A 140 -2.76 -12.46 0.34
C TYR A 140 -3.87 -13.47 0.06
N ARG A 141 -5.07 -13.01 -0.34
CA ARG A 141 -6.33 -13.78 -0.48
C ARG A 141 -6.21 -15.27 -0.89
N LYS A 142 -5.40 -15.60 -1.91
CA LYS A 142 -5.26 -16.99 -2.40
C LYS A 142 -4.47 -17.89 -1.45
N ASP A 143 -3.49 -17.34 -0.76
CA ASP A 143 -2.52 -18.06 0.05
C ASP A 143 -2.62 -17.75 1.55
N ALA A 144 -3.49 -16.81 1.95
CA ALA A 144 -3.58 -16.31 3.32
C ALA A 144 -3.77 -17.42 4.36
N PHE A 145 -4.70 -18.36 4.12
CA PHE A 145 -4.87 -19.50 5.02
C PHE A 145 -3.63 -20.39 5.07
N ARG A 146 -2.96 -20.64 3.94
CA ARG A 146 -1.73 -21.45 3.90
C ARG A 146 -0.61 -20.77 4.68
N ILE A 147 -0.38 -19.49 4.46
CA ILE A 147 0.63 -18.70 5.17
C ILE A 147 0.32 -18.68 6.66
N PHE A 148 -0.94 -18.49 7.05
CA PHE A 148 -1.37 -18.50 8.45
C PHE A 148 -1.12 -19.86 9.11
N PHE A 149 -1.58 -20.97 8.50
CA PHE A 149 -1.40 -22.30 9.06
C PHE A 149 0.06 -22.73 9.09
N TYR A 150 0.85 -22.40 8.06
CA TYR A 150 2.28 -22.68 8.09
C TYR A 150 3.00 -21.82 9.13
N SER A 151 2.62 -20.56 9.31
CA SER A 151 3.16 -19.75 10.40
C SER A 151 2.86 -20.42 11.75
N TRP A 152 1.60 -20.79 11.99
CA TRP A 152 1.17 -21.48 13.22
C TRP A 152 1.96 -22.75 13.49
N LEU A 153 2.06 -23.64 12.50
CA LEU A 153 2.70 -24.94 12.66
C LEU A 153 4.22 -24.85 12.73
N LEU A 154 4.86 -24.02 11.90
CA LEU A 154 6.32 -23.87 11.89
C LEU A 154 6.81 -23.26 13.20
N THR A 155 6.12 -22.25 13.73
CA THR A 155 6.50 -21.66 15.02
C THR A 155 6.38 -22.68 16.14
N GLY A 156 5.26 -23.42 16.21
CA GLY A 156 5.08 -24.47 17.21
C GLY A 156 6.13 -25.57 17.08
N LEU A 157 6.34 -26.09 15.87
CA LEU A 157 7.31 -27.15 15.62
C LEU A 157 8.73 -26.74 16.01
N TRP A 158 9.15 -25.51 15.67
CA TRP A 158 10.49 -25.05 16.00
C TRP A 158 10.68 -24.73 17.48
N VAL A 159 9.67 -24.20 18.16
CA VAL A 159 9.70 -24.10 19.63
C VAL A 159 9.84 -25.49 20.22
N TRP A 160 9.08 -26.48 19.74
CA TRP A 160 9.16 -27.84 20.26
C TRP A 160 10.55 -28.48 20.05
N LEU A 161 11.20 -28.19 18.92
CA LEU A 161 12.53 -28.72 18.57
C LEU A 161 13.70 -27.98 19.23
N PHE A 162 13.61 -26.67 19.43
CA PHE A 162 14.77 -25.83 19.76
C PHE A 162 14.64 -25.04 21.07
N ALA A 163 13.42 -24.88 21.61
CA ALA A 163 13.27 -24.20 22.89
C ALA A 163 13.85 -25.04 24.02
N ARG A 164 14.33 -24.36 25.07
CA ARG A 164 15.06 -24.97 26.17
C ARG A 164 14.23 -24.90 27.45
N GLY A 165 14.40 -25.90 28.31
CA GLY A 165 13.79 -25.95 29.64
C GLY A 165 12.54 -26.83 29.71
N ASP A 166 12.02 -26.95 30.93
CA ASP A 166 10.90 -27.84 31.29
C ASP A 166 9.59 -27.08 31.56
N HIS A 167 9.41 -25.93 30.92
CA HIS A 167 8.22 -25.08 31.07
C HIS A 167 7.33 -25.13 29.83
N TYR A 168 6.04 -24.91 30.05
CA TYR A 168 5.05 -24.82 28.97
C TYR A 168 5.09 -23.44 28.31
N HIS A 169 5.26 -23.43 26.99
CA HIS A 169 5.06 -22.24 26.19
C HIS A 169 3.58 -22.11 25.82
N ILE A 170 2.99 -20.97 26.15
CA ILE A 170 1.62 -20.59 25.79
C ILE A 170 1.61 -19.15 25.29
N GLY A 171 0.66 -18.85 24.41
CA GLY A 171 0.45 -17.51 23.85
C GLY A 171 0.61 -17.46 22.33
N ALA A 172 -0.14 -16.56 21.71
CA ALA A 172 -0.11 -16.38 20.25
C ALA A 172 1.12 -15.60 19.74
N SER A 173 2.04 -15.21 20.61
CA SER A 173 3.08 -14.24 20.26
C SER A 173 4.01 -14.75 19.17
N GLY A 174 4.44 -16.02 19.18
CA GLY A 174 5.25 -16.58 18.10
C GLY A 174 4.59 -16.41 16.72
N LEU A 175 3.27 -16.60 16.64
CA LEU A 175 2.48 -16.37 15.44
C LEU A 175 2.41 -14.88 15.07
N VAL A 176 2.24 -13.98 16.04
CA VAL A 176 2.28 -12.53 15.84
C VAL A 176 3.61 -12.08 15.22
N TYR A 177 4.72 -12.56 15.77
CA TYR A 177 6.06 -12.27 15.25
C TYR A 177 6.29 -12.84 13.85
N ALA A 178 5.79 -14.06 13.58
CA ALA A 178 5.83 -14.64 12.24
C ALA A 178 5.05 -13.79 11.23
N LEU A 179 3.85 -13.34 11.57
CA LEU A 179 3.07 -12.47 10.69
C LEU A 179 3.72 -11.11 10.51
N ALA A 180 4.28 -10.49 11.55
CA ALA A 180 4.96 -9.21 11.45
C ALA A 180 6.18 -9.30 10.52
N ALA A 181 7.05 -10.28 10.76
CA ALA A 181 8.21 -10.54 9.91
C ALA A 181 7.81 -10.89 8.47
N PHE A 182 6.77 -11.70 8.30
CA PHE A 182 6.23 -12.04 6.99
C PHE A 182 5.84 -10.79 6.21
N HIS A 183 5.06 -9.87 6.78
CA HIS A 183 4.62 -8.65 6.10
C HIS A 183 5.78 -7.71 5.79
N PHE A 184 6.71 -7.54 6.73
CA PHE A 184 7.86 -6.67 6.58
C PHE A 184 8.79 -7.14 5.47
N VAL A 185 9.25 -8.39 5.54
CA VAL A 185 10.16 -8.98 4.55
C VAL A 185 9.47 -9.13 3.19
N SER A 186 8.18 -9.47 3.19
CA SER A 186 7.34 -9.42 1.99
C SER A 186 7.34 -8.05 1.32
N GLY A 187 7.22 -6.99 2.10
CA GLY A 187 7.26 -5.61 1.61
C GLY A 187 8.62 -5.26 1.01
N ILE A 188 9.72 -5.72 1.63
CA ILE A 188 11.09 -5.55 1.11
C ILE A 188 11.24 -6.27 -0.23
N ILE A 189 10.93 -7.57 -0.28
CA ILE A 189 11.12 -8.40 -1.49
C ILE A 189 10.32 -7.85 -2.66
N ARG A 190 9.08 -7.39 -2.42
CA ARG A 190 8.18 -6.88 -3.47
C ARG A 190 8.30 -5.38 -3.73
N ARG A 191 9.21 -4.70 -3.01
CA ARG A 191 9.38 -3.23 -3.04
C ARG A 191 8.07 -2.47 -2.83
N GLU A 192 7.25 -2.94 -1.90
CA GLU A 192 5.94 -2.38 -1.58
C GLU A 192 6.00 -1.64 -0.24
N ALA A 193 6.19 -0.32 -0.32
CA ALA A 193 6.39 0.56 0.84
C ALA A 193 5.20 0.52 1.82
N ARG A 194 3.98 0.29 1.33
CA ARG A 194 2.79 0.24 2.20
C ARG A 194 2.82 -0.95 3.16
N LEU A 195 3.25 -2.12 2.69
CA LEU A 195 3.37 -3.32 3.54
C LEU A 195 4.52 -3.19 4.56
N MET A 196 5.62 -2.58 4.15
CA MET A 196 6.75 -2.27 5.06
C MET A 196 6.32 -1.27 6.14
N ALA A 197 5.74 -0.13 5.75
CA ALA A 197 5.30 0.90 6.68
C ALA A 197 4.23 0.38 7.65
N PHE A 198 3.28 -0.41 7.15
CA PHE A 198 2.25 -1.04 7.98
C PHE A 198 2.85 -1.97 9.04
N SER A 199 3.75 -2.88 8.65
CA SER A 199 4.38 -3.81 9.59
C SER A 199 5.28 -3.10 10.61
N LEU A 200 6.04 -2.09 10.18
CA LEU A 200 6.82 -1.24 11.09
C LEU A 200 5.93 -0.47 12.06
N LEU A 201 4.81 0.08 11.59
CA LEU A 201 3.85 0.78 12.45
C LEU A 201 3.30 -0.17 13.52
N VAL A 202 2.94 -1.40 13.16
CA VAL A 202 2.49 -2.41 14.11
C VAL A 202 3.61 -2.70 15.13
N ILE A 203 4.83 -3.01 14.67
CA ILE A 203 5.97 -3.28 15.57
C ILE A 203 6.21 -2.10 16.53
N PHE A 204 6.08 -0.86 16.04
CA PHE A 204 6.26 0.35 16.83
C PHE A 204 5.14 0.59 17.85
N LEU A 205 3.86 0.51 17.43
CA LEU A 205 2.71 0.72 18.31
C LEU A 205 2.60 -0.35 19.39
N TYR A 206 3.05 -1.57 19.07
CA TYR A 206 3.16 -2.68 20.01
C TYR A 206 4.61 -2.84 20.46
N GLY A 207 5.29 -1.72 20.79
CA GLY A 207 6.74 -1.61 21.01
C GLY A 207 7.39 -2.62 21.98
N SER A 208 6.62 -3.35 22.78
CA SER A 208 7.09 -4.55 23.50
C SER A 208 7.55 -5.68 22.57
N MET A 209 7.13 -5.68 21.30
CA MET A 209 7.53 -6.67 20.30
C MET A 209 9.02 -6.61 19.96
N VAL A 210 9.67 -5.45 20.00
CA VAL A 210 11.11 -5.38 19.72
C VAL A 210 11.90 -5.97 20.91
N TRP A 211 11.49 -5.59 22.12
CA TRP A 211 12.17 -5.98 23.35
C TRP A 211 11.91 -7.44 23.75
N GLY A 212 10.77 -8.00 23.36
CA GLY A 212 10.37 -9.37 23.74
C GLY A 212 11.24 -10.48 23.16
N ILE A 213 12.13 -10.19 22.20
CA ILE A 213 13.08 -11.16 21.63
C ILE A 213 14.28 -11.36 22.57
N PHE A 214 14.53 -10.39 23.45
CA PHE A 214 15.68 -10.41 24.35
C PHE A 214 15.27 -10.96 25.72
N PRO A 215 15.89 -12.05 26.20
CA PRO A 215 15.53 -12.67 27.48
C PRO A 215 15.73 -11.73 28.68
N ASP A 216 16.74 -10.84 28.61
CA ASP A 216 17.18 -10.03 29.75
C ASP A 216 16.30 -8.80 30.04
N PHE A 217 15.40 -8.42 29.13
CA PHE A 217 14.55 -7.24 29.31
C PHE A 217 13.30 -7.51 30.15
N PHE A 218 12.88 -8.77 30.26
CA PHE A 218 11.70 -9.18 31.02
C PHE A 218 11.92 -10.47 31.83
N PRO A 219 12.95 -10.52 32.69
CA PRO A 219 13.35 -11.76 33.38
C PRO A 219 12.25 -12.30 34.30
N GLU A 220 11.41 -11.44 34.86
CA GLU A 220 10.33 -11.82 35.78
C GLU A 220 9.05 -12.30 35.09
N ARG A 221 8.91 -12.11 33.77
CA ARG A 221 7.63 -12.33 33.06
C ARG A 221 7.54 -13.66 32.31
N ASN A 222 8.52 -14.56 32.46
CA ASN A 222 8.55 -15.87 31.77
C ASN A 222 8.17 -15.77 30.27
N ILE A 223 8.69 -14.73 29.60
CA ILE A 223 8.38 -14.47 28.20
C ILE A 223 9.09 -15.51 27.34
N SER A 224 8.34 -16.16 26.45
CA SER A 224 8.87 -17.16 25.51
C SER A 224 9.61 -16.49 24.35
N TRP A 225 10.77 -15.91 24.62
CA TRP A 225 11.60 -15.26 23.60
C TRP A 225 12.02 -16.23 22.48
N GLU A 226 12.18 -17.53 22.78
CA GLU A 226 12.42 -18.57 21.76
C GLU A 226 11.26 -18.65 20.76
N SER A 227 10.02 -18.50 21.23
CA SER A 227 8.82 -18.44 20.40
C SER A 227 8.81 -17.21 19.50
N HIS A 228 9.27 -16.07 20.00
CA HIS A 228 9.38 -14.84 19.21
C HIS A 228 10.44 -14.97 18.10
N LEU A 229 11.62 -15.49 18.43
CA LEU A 229 12.72 -15.65 17.47
C LEU A 229 12.39 -16.66 16.37
N THR A 230 11.86 -17.82 16.76
CA THR A 230 11.40 -18.84 15.80
C THR A 230 10.22 -18.34 14.98
N GLY A 231 9.35 -17.52 15.58
CA GLY A 231 8.34 -16.67 14.92
C GLY A 231 8.91 -15.88 13.76
N ILE A 232 9.86 -14.98 14.05
CA ILE A 232 10.51 -14.14 13.05
C ILE A 232 11.09 -14.98 11.91
N LEU A 233 11.84 -16.03 12.25
CA LEU A 233 12.46 -16.89 11.25
C LEU A 233 11.40 -17.56 10.36
N ALA A 234 10.27 -18.01 10.91
CA ALA A 234 9.20 -18.65 10.15
C ALA A 234 8.57 -17.64 9.18
N GLY A 235 8.34 -16.41 9.65
CA GLY A 235 7.85 -15.30 8.82
C GLY A 235 8.79 -14.96 7.66
N VAL A 236 10.10 -14.91 7.90
CA VAL A 236 11.13 -14.66 6.88
C VAL A 236 11.10 -15.76 5.80
N ILE A 237 11.10 -17.03 6.21
CA ILE A 237 11.08 -18.17 5.28
C ILE A 237 9.80 -18.14 4.44
N LEU A 238 8.64 -17.92 5.07
CA LEU A 238 7.36 -17.85 4.37
C LEU A 238 7.29 -16.65 3.42
N ALA A 239 7.87 -15.49 3.79
CA ALA A 239 7.93 -14.33 2.90
C ALA A 239 8.71 -14.64 1.62
N TYR A 240 9.83 -15.36 1.75
CA TYR A 240 10.61 -15.80 0.61
C TYR A 240 9.89 -16.87 -0.22
N ALA A 241 9.28 -17.87 0.43
CA ALA A 241 8.54 -18.94 -0.24
C ALA A 241 7.34 -18.40 -1.05
N TYR A 242 6.58 -17.47 -0.48
CA TYR A 242 5.40 -16.86 -1.09
C TYR A 242 5.69 -15.57 -1.85
N ARG A 243 6.95 -15.25 -2.18
CA ARG A 243 7.32 -13.97 -2.85
C ARG A 243 6.54 -13.66 -4.12
N LYS A 244 6.07 -14.67 -4.85
CA LYS A 244 5.27 -14.53 -6.07
C LYS A 244 3.76 -14.30 -5.83
N SER A 245 3.30 -14.42 -4.58
CA SER A 245 1.92 -14.22 -4.17
C SER A 245 1.71 -12.83 -3.55
N GLY A 246 0.47 -12.31 -3.56
CA GLY A 246 0.11 -11.03 -2.95
C GLY A 246 0.36 -9.81 -3.85
N PRO A 247 0.34 -8.58 -3.31
CA PRO A 247 0.52 -7.35 -4.08
C PRO A 247 1.89 -7.32 -4.75
N GLN A 248 1.92 -7.17 -6.07
CA GLN A 248 3.14 -7.04 -6.86
C GLN A 248 3.32 -5.59 -7.33
N LYS A 249 4.57 -5.18 -7.54
CA LYS A 249 4.86 -3.88 -8.16
C LYS A 249 4.19 -3.84 -9.55
N LYS A 250 3.32 -2.85 -9.77
CA LYS A 250 2.77 -2.60 -11.10
C LYS A 250 3.88 -2.02 -11.98
N VAL A 251 4.21 -2.70 -13.07
CA VAL A 251 5.02 -2.10 -14.14
C VAL A 251 4.07 -1.22 -14.95
N TYR A 252 4.40 0.06 -15.09
CA TYR A 252 3.65 0.97 -15.93
C TYR A 252 4.28 0.88 -17.32
N GLU A 253 3.58 0.27 -18.25
CA GLU A 253 3.93 0.38 -19.67
C GLU A 253 3.43 1.74 -20.12
N TRP A 254 4.37 2.62 -20.45
CA TRP A 254 4.04 3.86 -21.14
C TRP A 254 3.61 3.46 -22.55
N PRO A 255 2.48 3.98 -23.06
CA PRO A 255 2.25 3.93 -24.49
C PRO A 255 3.51 4.48 -25.16
N GLU A 256 4.13 3.71 -26.05
CA GLU A 256 5.08 4.32 -26.98
C GLU A 256 4.25 5.38 -27.71
N ASP A 257 4.73 6.62 -27.69
CA ASP A 257 4.12 7.68 -28.47
C ASP A 257 4.28 7.24 -29.93
N ASP A 258 3.26 6.58 -30.46
CA ASP A 258 3.01 6.47 -31.90
C ASP A 258 2.67 7.89 -32.37
N ALA A 259 3.63 8.80 -32.25
CA ALA A 259 3.71 9.97 -33.08
C ALA A 259 3.98 9.42 -34.48
N GLU A 260 2.91 9.02 -35.17
CA GLU A 260 2.89 9.13 -36.61
C GLU A 260 3.34 10.56 -36.90
N GLU A 261 4.58 10.69 -37.36
CA GLU A 261 5.05 11.91 -38.01
C GLU A 261 4.11 12.10 -39.20
N ASP A 262 3.04 12.86 -38.99
CA ASP A 262 2.23 13.41 -40.06
C ASP A 262 3.16 14.33 -40.88
N GLU A 263 3.88 13.74 -41.82
CA GLU A 263 4.42 14.41 -42.99
C GLU A 263 3.24 14.99 -43.78
N ASP A 264 2.72 16.16 -43.39
CA ASP A 264 2.57 17.28 -44.34
C ASP A 264 2.04 18.59 -43.71
N SER A 265 2.73 19.67 -44.11
CA SER A 265 2.31 21.08 -44.09
C SER A 265 2.20 21.81 -42.74
N ASP A 266 3.30 22.45 -42.33
CA ASP A 266 3.22 23.89 -42.10
C ASP A 266 4.56 24.58 -42.38
N THR A 267 4.62 25.13 -43.59
CA THR A 267 5.73 25.94 -44.06
C THR A 267 5.63 27.31 -43.39
N ASN A 268 6.31 27.49 -42.25
CA ASN A 268 6.98 28.72 -41.79
C ASN A 268 6.99 28.82 -40.24
N PRO A 269 8.15 28.73 -39.59
CA PRO A 269 8.24 28.93 -38.14
C PRO A 269 7.94 30.39 -37.75
N TYR A 270 7.14 30.61 -36.69
CA TYR A 270 6.78 31.95 -36.18
C TYR A 270 8.00 32.84 -35.85
N TRP A 271 9.17 32.25 -35.60
CA TRP A 271 10.43 32.96 -35.33
C TRP A 271 11.16 33.48 -36.59
N ALA A 272 10.66 33.18 -37.80
CA ALA A 272 11.27 33.58 -39.06
C ALA A 272 10.63 34.84 -39.69
N GLN A 273 9.92 35.66 -38.91
CA GLN A 273 9.46 36.97 -39.39
C GLN A 273 10.61 37.99 -39.34
N GLU A 274 11.09 38.40 -40.50
CA GLU A 274 12.03 39.53 -40.62
C GLU A 274 11.36 40.83 -40.14
N ASP A 275 11.93 41.41 -39.08
CA ASP A 275 11.55 42.71 -38.55
C ASP A 275 11.89 43.82 -39.55
N LYS A 276 10.88 44.30 -40.27
CA LYS A 276 10.97 45.53 -41.08
C LYS A 276 10.50 46.73 -40.26
N THR A 277 11.27 47.12 -39.25
CA THR A 277 11.16 48.44 -38.62
C THR A 277 12.50 49.19 -38.59
N THR A 278 13.15 49.34 -39.74
CA THR A 278 14.13 50.42 -39.92
C THR A 278 13.41 51.74 -40.19
N VAL A 279 13.37 52.60 -39.18
CA VAL A 279 12.93 53.99 -39.26
C VAL A 279 14.03 54.82 -39.93
N PRO A 280 13.79 55.53 -41.06
CA PRO A 280 14.71 56.56 -41.52
C PRO A 280 14.37 57.89 -40.84
N PHE A 281 15.38 58.45 -40.17
CA PHE A 281 15.40 59.79 -39.60
C PHE A 281 15.27 60.83 -40.72
N GLY A 282 14.59 61.94 -40.43
CA GLY A 282 13.96 62.84 -41.40
C GLY A 282 14.87 63.53 -42.43
N SER A 283 14.26 63.91 -43.55
CA SER A 283 14.43 65.24 -44.13
C SER A 283 13.21 65.59 -45.00
N THR A 284 12.75 66.82 -44.81
CA THR A 284 11.65 67.51 -45.50
C THR A 284 12.00 67.89 -46.92
N SER A 285 11.07 67.76 -47.88
CA SER A 285 10.50 68.87 -48.67
C SER A 285 9.70 68.41 -49.90
N ASN A 286 8.50 69.01 -50.06
CA ASN A 286 7.67 69.26 -51.24
C ASN A 286 8.17 68.83 -52.64
N SER A 287 7.26 68.29 -53.48
CA SER A 287 6.61 69.04 -54.58
C SER A 287 5.84 68.13 -55.58
N THR A 288 4.55 68.44 -55.79
CA THR A 288 3.80 68.56 -57.08
C THR A 288 3.75 67.46 -58.15
N GLY A 289 2.54 67.27 -58.70
CA GLY A 289 2.22 66.81 -60.08
C GLY A 289 1.33 65.55 -60.11
N GLU A 290 0.02 65.65 -60.42
CA GLU A 290 -0.59 65.55 -61.77
C GLU A 290 -0.34 64.18 -62.44
N GLU A 291 -1.24 63.47 -63.11
CA GLU A 291 -2.67 63.55 -63.48
C GLU A 291 -2.97 62.25 -64.28
N SER A 292 -4.25 61.99 -64.59
CA SER A 292 -4.73 61.26 -65.78
C SER A 292 -4.92 59.73 -65.68
N GLN A 293 -6.18 59.24 -65.55
CA GLN A 293 -7.07 58.71 -66.63
C GLN A 293 -6.64 57.30 -67.12
N THR A 294 -7.48 56.32 -67.48
CA THR A 294 -8.92 56.09 -67.70
C THR A 294 -9.03 54.58 -68.05
N GLY A 295 -10.21 53.95 -67.93
CA GLY A 295 -10.44 52.66 -68.60
C GLY A 295 -11.47 51.74 -67.96
N ASP A 296 -12.69 51.82 -68.50
CA ASP A 296 -13.95 51.22 -68.08
C ASP A 296 -14.22 49.77 -68.62
N VAL A 297 -14.90 48.93 -67.80
CA VAL A 297 -16.19 48.21 -68.11
C VAL A 297 -16.13 46.84 -68.90
N PRO A 298 -17.13 45.90 -68.79
CA PRO A 298 -16.93 44.59 -68.16
C PRO A 298 -17.61 43.42 -68.98
N ALA A 299 -17.97 42.33 -68.28
CA ALA A 299 -19.15 41.47 -68.49
C ALA A 299 -19.07 40.20 -69.37
N GLY A 300 -19.77 39.15 -68.87
CA GLY A 300 -20.24 37.95 -69.59
C GLY A 300 -19.90 36.66 -68.85
N LYS A 301 -20.71 36.14 -67.91
CA LYS A 301 -21.89 35.26 -68.10
C LYS A 301 -21.68 34.10 -69.08
N SER A 302 -21.51 32.89 -68.53
CA SER A 302 -22.49 31.78 -68.62
C SER A 302 -22.07 30.67 -67.67
#